data_AF-A0A241RPB9-F1
#
_entry.id   AF-A0A241RPB9-F1
#
_cell.length_a   1.000
_cell.length_b   1.000
_cell.length_c   1.000
_cell.angle_alpha   90.00
_cell.angle_beta   90.00
_cell.angle_gamma   90.00
#
_symmetry.space_group_name_H-M   'P 1'
#
loop_
_entity.id
_entity.type
_entity.pdbx_description
1 polymer ?
#
loop_
_entity_poly.entity_id
_entity_poly.type
_entity_poly.pdbx_seq_one_letter_code
_entity_poly.pdbx_strand_id
1 'polypeptide(L)'
;MNNTVVIENIKKWLKQTKSSQVWLAEQIQVSPTMLSQMLKGERKIQTKHLISICKVTGMTPNQLAKDENKQDSNEPAYVLMGELSSRESTREFKKLLLDIKSYVDLEAMTHE
;
A
#
# COMPACT_ATOMS: atom_id res chain seq x y z
N MET A 1 5.44 -3.64 2.48
CA MET A 1 5.16 -2.28 3.02
C MET A 1 5.49 -1.27 1.94
N ASN A 2 4.52 -0.47 1.49
CA ASN A 2 4.73 0.53 0.45
C ASN A 2 5.37 1.79 1.06
N ASN A 3 6.66 2.01 0.80
CA ASN A 3 7.43 3.10 1.42
C ASN A 3 6.84 4.48 1.05
N THR A 4 6.25 4.60 -0.14
CA THR A 4 5.65 5.84 -0.65
C THR A 4 4.42 6.25 0.17
N VAL A 5 3.52 5.30 0.44
CA VAL A 5 2.31 5.53 1.26
C VAL A 5 2.69 5.95 2.68
N VAL A 6 3.69 5.28 3.26
CA VAL A 6 4.21 5.63 4.59
C VAL A 6 4.75 7.06 4.63
N ILE A 7 5.54 7.45 3.62
CA ILE A 7 6.09 8.81 3.50
C ILE A 7 4.96 9.85 3.38
N GLU A 8 3.94 9.59 2.58
CA GLU A 8 2.79 10.47 2.41
C GLU A 8 2.01 10.64 3.71
N ASN A 9 1.75 9.55 4.43
CA ASN A 9 1.07 9.58 5.72
C ASN A 9 1.87 10.35 6.78
N ILE A 10 3.20 10.21 6.81
CA ILE A 10 4.06 11.04 7.70
C ILE A 10 3.95 12.52 7.33
N LYS A 11 4.00 12.87 6.04
CA LYS A 11 3.86 14.26 5.59
C LYS A 11 2.47 14.83 5.93
N LYS A 12 1.42 14.03 5.78
CA LYS A 12 0.04 14.40 6.12
C LYS A 12 -0.07 14.67 7.62
N TRP A 13 0.46 13.79 8.45
CA TRP A 13 0.47 13.96 9.91
C TRP A 13 1.21 15.25 10.32
N LEU A 14 2.42 15.49 9.79
CA LEU A 14 3.19 16.71 10.08
C LEU A 14 2.41 17.99 9.74
N LYS A 15 1.68 17.99 8.62
CA LYS A 15 0.81 19.12 8.24
C LYS A 15 -0.36 19.30 9.22
N GLN A 16 -0.99 18.21 9.63
CA GLN A 16 -2.13 18.24 10.56
C GLN A 16 -1.74 18.74 11.96
N THR A 17 -0.58 18.31 12.47
CA THR A 17 -0.08 18.70 13.79
C THR A 17 0.71 20.02 13.78
N LYS A 18 0.89 20.64 12.60
CA LYS A 18 1.77 21.81 12.38
C LYS A 18 3.20 21.59 12.88
N SER A 19 3.66 20.33 12.88
CA SER A 19 5.01 19.96 13.31
C SER A 19 6.00 20.09 12.14
N SER A 20 7.22 20.53 12.42
CA SER A 20 8.26 20.63 11.40
C SER A 20 8.98 19.29 11.18
N GLN A 21 9.57 19.11 10.01
CA GLN A 21 10.43 17.95 9.75
C GLN A 21 11.66 17.94 10.67
N VAL A 22 12.23 19.12 10.95
CA VAL A 22 13.37 19.25 11.87
C VAL A 22 13.02 18.74 13.25
N TRP A 23 11.85 19.15 13.77
CA TRP A 23 11.35 18.68 15.06
C TRP A 23 11.17 17.16 15.08
N LEU A 24 10.57 16.57 14.04
CA LEU A 24 10.41 15.11 13.96
C LEU A 24 11.77 14.39 13.92
N ALA A 25 12.75 14.96 13.22
CA ALA A 25 14.10 14.39 13.16
C ALA A 25 14.75 14.34 14.55
N GLU A 26 14.60 15.41 15.33
CA GLU A 26 15.04 15.46 16.72
C GLU A 26 14.36 14.40 17.58
N GLN A 27 13.02 14.26 17.47
CA GLN A 27 12.26 13.28 18.26
C GLN A 27 12.67 11.83 17.98
N ILE A 28 13.04 11.52 16.74
CA ILE A 28 13.45 10.16 16.35
C ILE A 28 14.98 9.97 16.33
N GLN A 29 15.73 10.95 16.83
CA GLN A 29 17.20 10.94 16.95
C GLN A 29 17.92 10.68 15.62
N VAL A 30 17.50 11.36 14.55
CA VAL A 30 18.19 11.35 13.25
C VAL A 30 18.54 12.77 12.81
N SER A 31 19.51 12.90 11.90
CA SER A 31 19.80 14.21 11.33
C SER A 31 18.62 14.71 10.45
N PRO A 32 18.34 16.04 10.42
CA PRO A 32 17.31 16.61 9.56
C PRO A 32 17.50 16.22 8.08
N THR A 33 18.75 16.16 7.62
CA THR A 33 19.10 15.73 6.25
C THR A 33 18.69 14.29 5.99
N MET A 34 18.94 13.38 6.95
CA MET A 34 18.57 11.97 6.82
C MET A 34 17.05 11.79 6.77
N LEU A 35 16.30 12.51 7.61
CA LEU A 35 14.84 12.49 7.54
C LEU A 35 14.34 13.07 6.21
N SER A 36 14.94 14.16 5.73
CA SER A 36 14.59 14.76 4.44
C SER A 36 14.76 13.76 3.29
N GLN A 37 15.89 13.06 3.23
CA GLN A 37 16.14 12.01 2.24
C GLN A 37 15.12 10.86 2.34
N MET A 38 14.74 10.47 3.56
CA MET A 38 13.69 9.47 3.77
C MET A 38 12.34 9.94 3.24
N LEU A 39 11.94 11.18 3.54
CA LEU A 39 10.66 11.76 3.12
C LEU A 39 10.63 12.12 1.64
N LYS A 40 11.78 12.23 0.97
CA LYS A 40 11.87 12.32 -0.50
C LYS A 40 11.84 10.96 -1.19
N GLY A 41 11.98 9.87 -0.45
CA GLY A 41 12.06 8.52 -1.00
C GLY A 41 13.44 8.14 -1.52
N GLU A 42 14.43 9.04 -1.45
CA GLU A 42 15.84 8.79 -1.80
C GLU A 42 16.47 7.75 -0.87
N ARG A 43 15.96 7.64 0.36
CA ARG A 43 16.39 6.64 1.34
C ARG A 43 15.20 5.85 1.89
N LYS A 44 15.35 4.54 1.98
CA LYS A 44 14.34 3.67 2.59
C LYS A 44 14.24 3.93 4.10
N ILE A 45 13.01 4.06 4.60
CA ILE A 45 12.76 4.14 6.04
C ILE A 45 13.01 2.75 6.65
N GLN A 46 14.00 2.66 7.53
CA GLN A 46 14.29 1.40 8.23
C GLN A 46 13.26 1.17 9.34
N THR A 47 13.01 -0.10 9.67
CA THR A 47 12.05 -0.51 10.72
C THR A 47 12.28 0.21 12.04
N LYS A 48 13.54 0.41 12.44
CA LYS A 48 13.88 1.14 13.67
C LYS A 48 13.33 2.58 13.69
N HIS A 49 13.44 3.28 12.56
CA HIS A 49 12.95 4.66 12.43
C HIS A 49 11.44 4.70 12.33
N LEU A 50 10.84 3.73 11.63
CA LEU A 50 9.39 3.58 11.59
C LEU A 50 8.81 3.40 13.00
N ILE A 51 9.41 2.54 13.83
CA ILE A 51 8.98 2.33 15.22
C ILE A 51 9.11 3.63 16.03
N SER A 52 10.22 4.36 15.90
CA SER A 52 10.38 5.65 16.56
C SER A 52 9.32 6.67 16.12
N ILE A 53 9.04 6.74 14.82
CA ILE A 53 7.97 7.61 14.28
C ILE A 53 6.62 7.20 14.87
N CYS A 54 6.28 5.91 14.92
CA CYS A 54 5.04 5.40 15.52
C CYS A 54 4.89 5.84 16.99
N LYS A 55 5.98 5.84 17.76
CA LYS A 55 5.96 6.32 19.15
C LYS A 55 5.66 7.82 19.25
N VAL A 56 6.22 8.62 18.34
CA VAL A 56 6.01 10.08 18.31
C VAL A 56 4.61 10.43 17.82
N THR A 57 4.10 9.72 16.81
CA THR A 57 2.80 10.01 16.19
C THR A 57 1.63 9.38 16.94
N GLY A 58 1.88 8.40 17.83
CA GLY A 58 0.85 7.59 18.47
C GLY A 58 0.13 6.61 17.53
N MET A 59 0.64 6.45 16.30
CA MET A 59 0.08 5.56 15.29
C MET A 59 0.78 4.21 15.29
N THR A 60 0.06 3.16 14.91
CA THR A 60 0.66 1.85 14.65
C THR A 60 1.32 1.79 13.26
N PRO A 61 2.28 0.88 13.02
CA PRO A 61 2.88 0.69 11.70
C PRO A 61 1.86 0.43 10.59
N ASN A 62 0.77 -0.30 10.89
CA ASN A 62 -0.29 -0.58 9.93
C ASN A 62 -1.09 0.68 9.58
N GLN A 63 -1.38 1.55 10.55
CA GLN A 63 -2.02 2.84 10.29
C GLN A 63 -1.14 3.74 9.43
N LEU A 64 0.17 3.76 9.69
CA LEU A 64 1.13 4.50 8.86
C LEU A 64 1.25 3.93 7.44
N ALA A 65 1.06 2.62 7.26
CA ALA A 65 1.10 1.95 5.98
C ALA A 65 -0.24 1.96 5.23
N LYS A 66 -1.31 2.44 5.86
CA LYS A 66 -2.66 2.40 5.30
C LYS A 66 -2.77 3.38 4.14
N ASP A 67 -3.12 2.87 2.98
CA ASP A 67 -3.43 3.68 1.82
C ASP A 67 -4.93 4.00 1.86
N GLU A 68 -5.30 5.24 2.19
CA GLU A 68 -6.71 5.64 2.28
C GLU A 68 -7.45 5.54 0.94
N ASN A 69 -6.73 5.51 -0.19
CA ASN A 69 -7.31 5.36 -1.53
C ASN A 69 -7.48 3.89 -1.94
N LYS A 70 -6.82 2.96 -1.25
CA LYS A 70 -7.14 1.55 -1.36
C LYS A 70 -8.22 1.25 -0.34
N GLN A 71 -9.44 1.03 -0.81
CA GLN A 71 -10.37 0.22 -0.04
C GLN A 71 -9.61 -1.04 0.36
N ASP A 72 -9.64 -1.37 1.65
CA ASP A 72 -9.21 -2.67 2.16
C ASP A 72 -10.14 -3.72 1.54
N SER A 73 -10.00 -4.00 0.23
CA SER A 73 -10.48 -5.23 -0.33
C SER A 73 -9.53 -6.27 0.25
N ASN A 74 -9.97 -6.88 1.35
CA ASN A 74 -9.38 -8.10 1.91
C ASN A 74 -9.50 -9.29 0.91
N GLU A 75 -9.81 -9.00 -0.35
CA GLU A 75 -9.88 -9.92 -1.45
C GLU A 75 -8.46 -10.31 -1.85
N PRO A 76 -8.14 -11.60 -1.84
CA PRO A 76 -6.88 -12.07 -2.38
C PRO A 76 -6.73 -11.60 -3.83
N ALA A 77 -5.66 -10.86 -4.10
CA ALA A 77 -5.31 -10.46 -5.46
C ALA A 77 -4.72 -11.66 -6.20
N TYR A 78 -5.43 -12.17 -7.19
CA TYR A 78 -4.94 -13.22 -8.08
C TYR A 78 -4.31 -12.60 -9.32
N VAL A 79 -3.10 -13.03 -9.66
CA VAL A 79 -2.40 -12.59 -10.88
C VAL A 79 -2.06 -13.83 -11.70
N LEU A 80 -2.32 -13.79 -13.01
CA LEU A 80 -1.86 -14.80 -13.93
C LEU A 80 -0.33 -14.72 -14.02
N MET A 81 0.38 -15.78 -13.64
CA MET A 81 1.83 -15.83 -13.83
C MET A 81 2.17 -16.20 -15.28
N GLY A 82 2.98 -15.36 -15.92
CA GLY A 82 3.41 -15.52 -17.32
C GLY A 82 2.58 -14.71 -18.32
N GLU A 83 2.96 -14.79 -19.59
CA GLU A 83 2.29 -14.08 -20.69
C GLU A 83 1.60 -15.06 -21.64
N LEU A 84 0.41 -14.70 -22.09
CA LEU A 84 -0.29 -15.41 -23.17
C LEU A 84 0.35 -14.99 -24.49
N SER A 85 1.31 -15.78 -24.96
CA SER A 85 2.17 -15.45 -26.10
C SER A 85 1.51 -15.64 -27.47
N SER A 86 0.30 -16.22 -27.52
CA SER A 86 -0.41 -16.47 -28.78
C SER A 86 -1.83 -15.91 -28.78
N ARG A 87 -2.32 -15.55 -29.98
CA ARG A 87 -3.70 -15.11 -30.17
C ARG A 87 -4.71 -16.20 -29.77
N GLU A 88 -4.36 -17.46 -30.01
CA GLU A 88 -5.18 -18.61 -29.63
C GLU A 88 -5.25 -18.78 -28.10
N SER A 89 -4.12 -18.76 -27.40
CA SER A 89 -4.10 -18.85 -25.93
C SER A 89 -4.86 -17.69 -25.27
N THR A 90 -4.76 -16.49 -25.83
CA THR A 90 -5.56 -15.33 -25.38
C THR A 90 -7.07 -15.55 -25.57
N ARG A 91 -7.48 -16.15 -26.71
CA ARG A 91 -8.89 -16.43 -26.99
C ARG A 91 -9.45 -17.46 -26.02
N GLU A 92 -8.74 -18.57 -25.82
CA GLU A 92 -9.18 -19.64 -24.91
C GLU A 92 -9.22 -19.17 -23.46
N PHE A 93 -8.25 -18.36 -23.01
CA PHE A 93 -8.27 -17.77 -21.67
C PHE A 93 -9.47 -16.83 -21.47
N LYS A 94 -9.79 -15.98 -22.45
CA LYS A 94 -10.99 -15.12 -22.40
C LYS A 94 -12.29 -15.94 -22.34
N LYS A 95 -12.34 -17.05 -23.08
CA LYS A 95 -13.49 -17.96 -23.04
C LYS A 95 -13.66 -18.58 -21.66
N LEU A 96 -12.57 -19.06 -21.05
CA LEU A 96 -12.59 -19.58 -19.68
C LEU A 96 -13.10 -18.56 -18.66
N LEU A 97 -12.66 -17.30 -18.75
CA LEU A 97 -13.16 -16.23 -17.87
C LEU A 97 -14.67 -16.01 -18.02
N LEU A 98 -15.20 -16.10 -19.24
CA LEU A 98 -16.64 -15.98 -19.51
C LEU A 98 -17.42 -17.17 -18.93
N ASP A 99 -16.89 -18.39 -19.08
CA ASP A 99 -17.51 -19.61 -18.57
C ASP A 99 -17.58 -19.58 -17.03
N ILE A 100 -16.49 -19.17 -16.36
CA ILE A 100 -16.46 -19.00 -14.90
C ILE A 100 -17.51 -17.98 -14.44
N LYS A 101 -17.58 -16.83 -15.12
CA LYS A 101 -18.57 -15.80 -14.77
C LYS A 101 -19.99 -16.33 -14.92
N SER A 102 -20.27 -17.01 -16.03
CA SER A 102 -21.60 -17.57 -16.30
C SER A 102 -22.01 -18.60 -15.25
N TYR A 103 -21.06 -19.43 -14.77
CA TYR A 103 -21.32 -20.37 -13.69
C TYR A 103 -21.67 -19.67 -12.37
N VAL A 104 -20.88 -18.67 -11.97
CA VAL A 104 -21.14 -17.89 -10.74
C VAL A 104 -22.49 -17.19 -10.80
N ASP A 105 -22.81 -16.58 -11.95
CA ASP A 105 -24.09 -15.91 -12.16
C ASP A 105 -25.27 -16.91 -12.05
N LEU A 106 -25.12 -18.12 -12.60
CA LEU A 106 -26.14 -19.18 -12.51
C LEU A 106 -26.30 -19.71 -11.07
N GLU A 107 -25.20 -19.95 -10.36
CA GLU A 107 -25.24 -20.43 -8.97
C GLU A 107 -25.95 -19.43 -8.06
N ALA A 108 -25.67 -18.13 -8.24
CA ALA A 108 -26.35 -17.07 -7.50
C ALA A 108 -27.87 -17.05 -7.75
N MET A 109 -28.32 -17.34 -8.97
CA MET A 109 -29.74 -17.40 -9.34
C MET A 109 -30.47 -18.64 -8.77
N THR A 110 -29.76 -19.71 -8.42
CA THR A 110 -30.35 -20.93 -7.87
C THR A 110 -30.54 -20.91 -6.34
N HIS A 111 -30.06 -19.87 -5.67
CA HIS A 111 -30.13 -19.71 -4.21
C HIS A 111 -31.12 -18.61 -3.75
N GLU A 112 -31.96 -18.07 -4.65
CA GLU A 112 -33.18 -17.31 -4.35
C GLU A 112 -34.42 -18.21 -4.39
#